data_AF-S9RS21-F1
#
_entry.id   AF-S9RS21-F1
#
_cell.length_a   1.000
_cell.length_b   1.000
_cell.length_c   1.000
_cell.angle_alpha   90.00
_cell.angle_beta   90.00
_cell.angle_gamma   90.00
#
_symmetry.space_group_name_H-M   'P 1'
#
loop_
_entity.id
_entity.type
_entity.pdbx_description
1 polymer ?
#
loop_
_entity_poly.entity_id
_entity_poly.type
_entity_poly.pdbx_seq_one_letter_code
_entity_poly.pdbx_strand_id
1 'polypeptide(L)'
;MSDHQFFSDCVGWPKPLVSCPGGLCDCVDAEDEITIERFMEEVDLEHFIEMTHMLGYTGPTPAFNDPDHPQHNPDGLPSSMTEDWHVEFCKSELFGRQVFYFKHSGIEHVYVPSGWTPSVGDIDWTIDDDCDADAELPGLAI
;
A
#
# COMPACT_ATOMS: atom_id res chain seq x y z
N MET A 1 -18.58 -8.93 -2.89
CA MET A 1 -17.57 -8.75 -3.95
C MET A 1 -16.78 -7.56 -3.48
N SER A 2 -15.48 -7.74 -3.27
CA SER A 2 -14.57 -6.66 -2.89
C SER A 2 -14.57 -5.59 -3.97
N ASP A 3 -14.42 -4.34 -3.56
CA ASP A 3 -14.42 -3.21 -4.49
C ASP A 3 -13.01 -2.90 -5.00
N HIS A 4 -11.96 -3.47 -4.38
CA HIS A 4 -10.56 -3.22 -4.75
C HIS A 4 -9.81 -4.49 -5.16
N GLN A 5 -8.96 -4.36 -6.18
CA GLN A 5 -8.10 -5.41 -6.74
C GLN A 5 -6.63 -5.03 -6.58
N PHE A 6 -5.75 -6.03 -6.40
CA PHE A 6 -4.32 -5.77 -6.39
C PHE A 6 -3.87 -5.22 -7.74
N PHE A 7 -3.00 -4.20 -7.70
CA PHE A 7 -2.46 -3.55 -8.87
C PHE A 7 -0.97 -3.81 -9.03
N SER A 8 -0.16 -3.42 -8.04
CA SER A 8 1.29 -3.53 -8.12
C SER A 8 1.95 -3.36 -6.75
N ASP A 9 3.18 -3.85 -6.63
CA ASP A 9 4.10 -3.42 -5.58
C ASP A 9 4.74 -2.08 -5.97
N CYS A 10 5.17 -1.26 -5.00
CA CYS A 10 5.77 0.06 -5.24
C CYS A 10 7.00 0.03 -6.18
N VAL A 11 7.63 -1.13 -6.37
CA VAL A 11 8.81 -1.32 -7.23
C VAL A 11 8.43 -1.38 -8.71
N GLY A 12 7.22 -1.83 -9.04
CA GLY A 12 6.70 -1.93 -10.40
C GLY A 12 6.14 -0.64 -11.01
N TRP A 13 6.07 0.45 -10.25
CA TRP A 13 5.36 1.65 -10.69
C TRP A 13 6.07 2.43 -11.79
N PRO A 14 5.35 2.92 -12.81
CA PRO A 14 5.88 3.90 -13.73
C PRO A 14 6.29 5.16 -12.98
N LYS A 15 7.55 5.60 -13.16
CA LYS A 15 8.07 6.82 -12.52
C LYS A 15 7.12 8.04 -12.56
N PRO A 16 6.42 8.33 -13.67
CA PRO A 16 5.50 9.46 -13.72
C PRO A 16 4.33 9.36 -12.75
N LEU A 17 3.96 8.16 -12.28
CA LEU A 17 2.87 7.95 -11.31
C LEU A 17 3.36 7.95 -9.86
N VAL A 18 4.67 7.98 -9.64
CA VAL A 18 5.25 7.93 -8.29
C VAL A 18 5.39 9.35 -7.73
N SER A 19 6.07 10.23 -8.45
CA SER A 19 6.48 11.56 -7.94
C SER A 19 5.67 12.72 -8.53
N CYS A 20 4.45 12.47 -9.00
CA CYS A 20 3.54 13.52 -9.46
C CYS A 20 2.53 13.89 -8.36
N PRO A 21 1.83 15.04 -8.47
CA PRO A 21 0.75 15.39 -7.56
C PRO A 21 -0.33 14.32 -7.49
N GLY A 22 -0.69 13.91 -6.28
CA GLY A 22 -1.61 12.81 -5.99
C GLY A 22 -1.07 11.43 -6.36
N GLY A 23 0.23 11.31 -6.67
CA GLY A 23 0.91 10.06 -7.01
C GLY A 23 1.23 9.19 -5.80
N LEU A 24 2.05 8.15 -6.01
CA LEU A 24 2.35 7.18 -4.95
C LEU A 24 3.04 7.79 -3.73
N CYS A 25 3.94 8.78 -3.92
CA CYS A 25 4.58 9.46 -2.79
C CYS A 25 3.55 10.18 -1.91
N ASP A 26 2.69 11.01 -2.52
CA ASP A 26 1.63 11.72 -1.80
C ASP A 26 0.65 10.74 -1.13
N CYS A 27 0.34 9.63 -1.80
CA CYS A 27 -0.48 8.55 -1.24
C CYS A 27 0.14 7.96 0.04
N VAL A 28 1.45 7.71 0.06
CA VAL A 28 2.14 7.18 1.25
C VAL A 28 2.28 8.24 2.34
N ASP A 29 2.54 9.48 1.97
CA ASP A 29 2.70 10.58 2.93
C ASP A 29 1.36 10.97 3.61
N ALA A 30 0.22 10.77 2.92
CA ALA A 30 -1.12 11.09 3.41
C ALA A 30 -1.87 9.88 4.01
N GLU A 31 -1.16 8.81 4.33
CA GLU A 31 -1.78 7.54 4.72
C GLU A 31 -2.43 7.56 6.11
N ASP A 32 -3.49 6.76 6.23
CA ASP A 32 -4.12 6.42 7.50
C ASP A 32 -3.95 4.92 7.75
N GLU A 33 -3.34 4.56 8.88
CA GLU A 33 -3.28 3.16 9.34
C GLU A 33 -4.69 2.62 9.65
N ILE A 34 -4.96 1.37 9.26
CA ILE A 34 -6.22 0.66 9.49
C ILE A 34 -5.96 -0.74 10.03
N THR A 35 -6.99 -1.38 10.59
CA THR A 35 -6.89 -2.77 11.03
C THR A 35 -6.97 -3.74 9.84
N ILE A 36 -6.44 -4.96 10.01
CA ILE A 36 -6.55 -5.99 8.98
C ILE A 36 -8.02 -6.33 8.68
N GLU A 37 -8.90 -6.36 9.67
CA GLU A 37 -10.32 -6.66 9.46
C GLU A 37 -10.92 -5.63 8.50
N ARG A 38 -10.59 -4.34 8.72
CA ARG A 38 -11.04 -3.26 7.85
C ARG A 38 -10.45 -3.38 6.45
N PHE A 39 -9.19 -3.78 6.34
CA PHE A 39 -8.53 -4.00 5.05
C PHE A 39 -9.21 -5.14 4.26
N MET A 40 -9.45 -6.28 4.92
CA MET A 40 -10.07 -7.47 4.33
C MET A 40 -11.54 -7.28 3.91
N GLU A 41 -12.24 -6.29 4.48
CA GLU A 41 -13.59 -5.91 4.03
C GLU A 41 -13.58 -5.27 2.64
N GLU A 42 -12.47 -4.67 2.23
CA GLU A 42 -12.39 -3.78 1.06
C GLU A 42 -11.67 -4.45 -0.11
N VAL A 43 -10.63 -5.25 0.17
CA VAL A 43 -9.79 -5.87 -0.86
C VAL A 43 -10.27 -7.25 -1.30
N ASP A 44 -9.87 -7.66 -2.50
CA ASP A 44 -10.04 -9.03 -2.98
C ASP A 44 -9.27 -10.03 -2.11
N LEU A 45 -10.04 -10.77 -1.31
CA LEU A 45 -9.54 -11.76 -0.37
C LEU A 45 -8.79 -12.90 -1.07
N GLU A 46 -9.22 -13.32 -2.26
CA GLU A 46 -8.54 -14.41 -2.98
C GLU A 46 -7.13 -13.98 -3.37
N HIS A 47 -7.00 -12.79 -3.97
CA HIS A 47 -5.70 -12.22 -4.31
C HIS A 47 -4.86 -11.98 -3.05
N PHE A 48 -5.46 -11.43 -1.99
CA PHE A 48 -4.72 -11.19 -0.75
C PHE A 48 -4.16 -12.49 -0.17
N ILE A 49 -4.94 -13.58 -0.13
CA ILE A 49 -4.45 -14.91 0.28
C ILE A 49 -3.26 -15.34 -0.59
N GLU A 50 -3.39 -15.28 -1.91
CA GLU A 50 -2.29 -15.64 -2.82
C GLU A 50 -1.02 -14.80 -2.56
N MET A 51 -1.18 -13.50 -2.34
CA MET A 51 -0.07 -12.60 -2.01
C MET A 51 0.61 -13.01 -0.70
N THR A 52 -0.17 -13.32 0.34
CA THR A 52 0.39 -13.75 1.63
C THR A 52 1.22 -15.04 1.49
N HIS A 53 0.77 -15.98 0.65
CA HIS A 53 1.49 -17.22 0.36
C HIS A 53 2.78 -16.96 -0.41
N MET A 54 2.75 -16.04 -1.39
CA MET A 54 3.96 -15.64 -2.13
C MET A 54 5.00 -14.98 -1.23
N LEU A 55 4.56 -14.25 -0.20
CA LEU A 55 5.44 -13.64 0.81
C LEU A 55 5.91 -14.64 1.88
N GLY A 56 5.48 -15.90 1.83
CA GLY A 56 5.94 -16.97 2.73
C GLY A 56 5.10 -17.16 4.00
N TYR A 57 3.98 -16.46 4.12
CA TYR A 57 3.02 -16.70 5.20
C TYR A 57 2.13 -17.90 4.87
N THR A 58 1.61 -18.58 5.89
CA THR A 58 0.71 -19.73 5.70
C THR A 58 -0.75 -19.31 5.47
N GLY A 59 -1.07 -18.04 5.71
CA GLY A 59 -2.32 -17.39 5.31
C GLY A 59 -2.50 -15.99 5.91
N PRO A 60 -3.50 -15.22 5.45
CA PRO A 60 -3.79 -13.87 5.96
C PRO A 60 -4.57 -13.88 7.27
N THR A 61 -5.23 -14.99 7.59
CA THR A 61 -6.01 -15.06 8.81
C THR A 61 -5.06 -15.18 9.99
N PRO A 62 -5.38 -14.52 11.12
CA PRO A 62 -4.92 -15.02 12.40
C PRO A 62 -5.36 -16.48 12.47
N ALA A 63 -4.62 -17.33 13.18
CA ALA A 63 -5.09 -18.66 13.56
C ALA A 63 -6.31 -18.57 14.50
N PHE A 64 -7.39 -17.89 14.09
CA PHE A 64 -8.49 -17.46 14.95
C PHE A 64 -9.30 -18.65 15.48
N ASN A 65 -9.16 -19.85 14.89
CA ASN A 65 -9.87 -21.06 15.32
C ASN A 65 -9.12 -22.39 15.10
N ASP A 66 -7.85 -22.40 14.69
CA ASP A 66 -7.06 -23.63 14.65
C ASP A 66 -6.04 -23.62 15.81
N PRO A 67 -6.36 -24.24 16.96
CA PRO A 67 -5.46 -24.27 18.11
C PRO A 67 -4.18 -25.09 17.86
N ASP A 68 -4.14 -25.88 16.78
CA ASP A 68 -2.99 -26.67 16.39
C ASP A 68 -2.12 -25.94 15.34
N HIS A 69 -2.54 -24.78 14.84
CA HIS A 69 -1.73 -24.00 13.90
C HIS A 69 -0.53 -23.38 14.63
N PRO A 70 0.70 -23.70 14.21
CA PRO A 70 1.88 -23.14 14.86
C PRO A 70 1.91 -21.62 14.62
N GLN A 71 2.03 -20.84 15.70
CA GLN A 71 2.15 -19.36 15.64
C GLN A 71 3.41 -18.92 14.88
N HIS A 72 4.43 -19.77 14.87
CA HIS A 72 5.67 -19.54 14.15
C HIS A 72 5.95 -20.69 13.18
N ASN A 73 6.48 -20.34 12.01
CA ASN A 73 7.10 -21.32 11.14
C ASN A 73 8.30 -22.00 11.84
N PRO A 74 8.79 -23.16 11.37
CA PRO A 74 9.91 -23.89 11.98
C PRO A 74 11.19 -23.04 12.19
N ASP A 75 11.32 -21.95 11.43
CA ASP A 75 12.44 -21.01 11.48
C ASP A 75 12.23 -19.84 12.48
N GLY A 76 11.13 -19.84 13.24
CA GLY A 76 10.80 -18.81 14.24
C GLY A 76 10.14 -17.54 13.68
N LEU A 77 9.84 -17.50 12.38
CA LEU A 77 9.13 -16.38 11.74
C LEU A 77 7.63 -16.42 12.02
N PRO A 78 6.93 -15.27 12.04
CA PRO A 78 5.48 -15.23 12.15
C PRO A 78 4.83 -16.11 11.09
N SER A 79 3.86 -16.92 11.49
CA SER A 79 3.11 -17.76 10.57
C SER A 79 2.03 -16.96 9.80
N SER A 80 1.57 -15.85 10.39
CA SER A 80 0.55 -14.95 9.86
C SER A 80 1.08 -13.54 9.68
N MET A 81 0.63 -12.85 8.62
CA MET A 81 0.91 -11.43 8.40
C MET A 81 0.44 -10.54 9.56
N THR A 82 -0.61 -10.97 10.27
CA THR A 82 -1.16 -10.20 11.41
C THR A 82 -0.25 -10.15 12.63
N GLU A 83 0.69 -11.09 12.72
CA GLU A 83 1.63 -11.19 13.84
C GLU A 83 3.01 -10.62 13.46
N ASP A 84 3.19 -10.20 12.20
CA ASP A 84 4.43 -9.63 11.73
C ASP A 84 4.45 -8.11 11.98
N TRP A 85 5.38 -7.69 12.83
CA TRP A 85 5.57 -6.29 13.18
C TRP A 85 6.14 -5.44 12.03
N HIS A 86 6.56 -6.05 10.92
CA HIS A 86 6.93 -5.34 9.69
C HIS A 86 5.75 -5.15 8.73
N VAL A 87 4.54 -5.59 9.11
CA VAL A 87 3.33 -5.46 8.33
C VAL A 87 2.45 -4.37 8.90
N GLU A 88 2.12 -3.39 8.07
CA GLU A 88 1.18 -2.30 8.38
C GLU A 88 0.10 -2.27 7.31
N PHE A 89 -1.16 -2.06 7.68
CA PHE A 89 -2.28 -1.94 6.75
C PHE A 89 -2.72 -0.48 6.69
N CYS A 90 -2.90 0.05 5.48
CA CYS A 90 -3.14 1.46 5.26
C CYS A 90 -4.30 1.67 4.29
N LYS A 91 -5.00 2.79 4.45
CA LYS A 91 -5.86 3.39 3.43
C LYS A 91 -5.28 4.75 3.07
N SER A 92 -5.46 5.18 1.84
CA SER A 92 -5.09 6.52 1.40
C SER A 92 -5.82 6.92 0.11
N GLU A 93 -5.39 7.99 -0.52
CA GLU A 93 -5.87 8.47 -1.80
C GLU A 93 -4.76 8.48 -2.85
N LEU A 94 -5.05 7.94 -4.03
CA LEU A 94 -4.21 7.96 -5.21
C LEU A 94 -4.99 8.59 -6.36
N PHE A 95 -4.52 9.71 -6.89
CA PHE A 95 -5.22 10.51 -7.89
C PHE A 95 -6.67 10.83 -7.49
N GLY A 96 -6.87 11.18 -6.21
CA GLY A 96 -8.18 11.49 -5.63
C GLY A 96 -9.12 10.29 -5.50
N ARG A 97 -8.60 9.05 -5.63
CA ARG A 97 -9.37 7.82 -5.45
C ARG A 97 -8.88 7.06 -4.24
N GLN A 98 -9.82 6.58 -3.43
CA GLN A 98 -9.48 5.75 -2.28
C GLN A 98 -8.79 4.45 -2.72
N VAL A 99 -7.64 4.19 -2.13
CA VAL A 99 -6.86 2.96 -2.30
C VAL A 99 -6.56 2.34 -0.94
N PHE A 100 -6.27 1.05 -0.96
CA PHE A 100 -5.82 0.30 0.20
C PHE A 100 -4.48 -0.33 -0.12
N TYR A 101 -3.59 -0.43 0.85
CA TYR A 101 -2.35 -1.17 0.67
C TYR A 101 -1.88 -1.72 2.01
N PHE A 102 -0.97 -2.68 1.95
CA PHE A 102 -0.18 -3.05 3.11
C PHE A 102 1.29 -2.83 2.82
N LYS A 103 2.04 -2.45 3.85
CA LYS A 103 3.50 -2.40 3.82
C LYS A 103 4.03 -3.73 4.30
N HIS A 104 5.01 -4.27 3.61
CA HIS A 104 5.77 -5.42 4.08
C HIS A 104 7.24 -5.16 3.81
N SER A 105 8.04 -5.03 4.88
CA SER A 105 9.48 -4.72 4.78
C SER A 105 9.79 -3.44 3.98
N GLY A 106 8.94 -2.41 4.07
CA GLY A 106 9.09 -1.14 3.34
C GLY A 106 8.71 -1.20 1.86
N ILE A 107 7.97 -2.25 1.45
CA ILE A 107 7.36 -2.35 0.12
C ILE A 107 5.85 -2.24 0.28
N GLU A 108 5.24 -1.26 -0.40
CA GLU A 108 3.79 -1.07 -0.45
C GLU A 108 3.17 -1.97 -1.52
N HIS A 109 2.19 -2.79 -1.12
CA HIS A 109 1.40 -3.65 -2.00
C HIS A 109 0.02 -3.03 -2.21
N VAL A 110 -0.19 -2.41 -3.37
CA VAL A 110 -1.31 -1.49 -3.60
C VAL A 110 -2.51 -2.16 -4.24
N TYR A 111 -3.68 -1.93 -3.64
CA TYR A 111 -5.00 -2.33 -4.10
C TYR A 111 -5.80 -1.10 -4.54
N VAL A 112 -6.25 -1.13 -5.79
CA VAL A 112 -6.96 -0.04 -6.44
C VAL A 112 -8.41 -0.42 -6.73
N PRO A 113 -9.34 0.55 -6.86
CA PRO A 113 -10.71 0.27 -7.27
C PRO A 113 -10.79 -0.64 -8.50
N SER A 114 -11.68 -1.62 -8.44
CA SER A 114 -11.89 -2.61 -9.50
C SER A 114 -12.28 -1.93 -10.81
N GLY A 115 -11.64 -2.34 -11.91
CA GLY A 115 -11.88 -1.77 -13.24
C GLY A 115 -11.19 -0.43 -13.49
N TRP A 116 -10.39 0.08 -12.54
CA TRP A 116 -9.51 1.21 -12.74
C TRP A 116 -8.05 0.76 -12.79
N THR A 117 -7.27 1.39 -13.65
CA THR A 117 -5.83 1.21 -13.80
C THR A 117 -5.21 2.59 -13.73
N PRO A 118 -4.42 2.90 -12.69
CA PRO A 118 -3.72 4.17 -12.59
C PRO A 118 -2.91 4.48 -13.86
N SER A 119 -3.08 5.68 -14.38
CA SER A 119 -2.47 6.11 -15.64
C SER A 119 -2.06 7.58 -15.59
N VAL A 120 -1.23 8.00 -16.55
CA VAL A 120 -0.80 9.41 -16.67
C VAL A 120 -1.99 10.34 -16.94
N GLY A 121 -3.11 9.81 -17.44
CA GLY A 121 -4.34 10.57 -17.65
C GLY A 121 -5.11 10.90 -16.37
N ASP A 122 -4.80 10.23 -15.26
CA ASP A 122 -5.39 10.49 -13.94
C ASP A 122 -4.66 11.62 -13.19
N ILE A 123 -3.50 12.07 -13.68
CA ILE A 123 -2.70 13.11 -13.03
C ILE A 123 -3.37 14.47 -13.25
N ASP A 124 -3.75 15.12 -12.14
CA ASP A 124 -4.22 16.50 -12.16
C ASP A 124 -3.04 17.47 -12.10
N TRP A 125 -2.51 17.81 -13.27
CA TRP A 125 -1.44 18.80 -13.43
C TRP A 125 -1.85 20.24 -13.06
N THR A 126 -3.12 20.48 -12.71
CA THR A 126 -3.57 21.80 -12.26
C THR A 126 -3.33 22.02 -10.76
N ILE A 127 -2.96 20.98 -10.02
CA ILE A 127 -2.60 21.05 -8.59
C ILE A 127 -1.21 21.70 -8.39
N ASP A 128 -0.44 21.89 -9.46
CA ASP A 128 0.97 22.33 -9.47
C ASP A 128 1.21 23.85 -9.41
N ASP A 129 0.40 24.66 -8.71
CA ASP A 129 0.59 26.14 -8.71
C ASP A 129 1.35 26.72 -7.51
N ASP A 130 1.65 25.98 -6.43
CA ASP A 130 2.23 26.60 -5.21
C ASP A 130 3.46 25.90 -4.58
N CYS A 131 3.96 24.78 -5.12
CA CYS A 131 4.96 23.98 -4.39
C CYS A 131 6.44 24.40 -4.57
N ASP A 132 6.83 25.21 -5.57
CA ASP A 132 8.26 25.51 -5.81
C ASP A 132 8.54 26.85 -6.54
N ALA A 133 8.03 27.98 -6.02
CA ALA A 133 8.48 29.30 -6.51
C ALA A 133 9.49 30.03 -5.58
N ASP A 134 9.61 29.65 -4.29
CA ASP A 134 10.33 30.45 -3.29
C ASP A 134 11.46 29.71 -2.53
N ALA A 135 12.18 28.80 -3.20
CA ALA A 135 13.51 28.42 -2.72
C ALA A 135 14.51 29.55 -3.05
N GLU A 136 14.38 30.70 -2.37
CA GLU A 136 15.44 31.71 -2.30
C GLU A 136 16.72 31.03 -1.78
N LEU A 137 17.66 30.76 -2.68
CA LEU A 137 19.01 30.33 -2.32
C LEU A 137 19.60 31.38 -1.36
N PRO A 138 19.90 31.05 -0.09
CA PRO A 138 20.54 31.99 0.81
C PRO A 138 21.91 32.36 0.22
N GLY A 139 22.06 33.65 -0.06
CA GLY A 139 23.17 34.22 -0.82
C GLY A 139 24.54 33.74 -0.33
N LEU A 140 25.31 33.18 -1.27
CA LEU A 140 26.77 33.20 -1.18
C LEU A 140 27.21 34.66 -1.29
N ALA A 141 27.36 35.32 -0.15
CA ALA A 141 28.16 36.52 -0.03
C ALA A 141 29.63 36.12 -0.26
N ILE A 142 30.24 36.80 -1.25
CA ILE A 142 31.63 36.67 -1.73
C ILE A 142 32.62 37.08 -0.64
#